data_AF-A0A9X0UUA1-F1
#
_entry.id   AF-A0A9X0UUA1-F1
#
_cell.length_a   1.000
_cell.length_b   1.000
_cell.length_c   1.000
_cell.angle_alpha   90.00
_cell.angle_beta   90.00
_cell.angle_gamma   90.00
#
_symmetry.space_group_name_H-M   'P 1'
#
loop_
_entity.id
_entity.type
_entity.pdbx_description
1 polymer ?
#
loop_
_entity_poly.entity_id
_entity_poly.type
_entity_poly.pdbx_seq_one_letter_code
_entity_poly.pdbx_strand_id
1 'polypeptide(L)' 'MKTSRPRRPNGRWVYYILYDGILWPCPVRWEWESGFGGWLPFYFSPTFEFVAGDPRKAYRIARSSARNVRQTDGEYA' A
#
# COMPACT_ATOMS: atom_id res chain seq x y z
N MET A 1 -13.97 5.28 -29.54
CA MET A 1 -13.18 4.20 -28.91
C MET A 1 -13.59 4.11 -27.45
N LYS A 2 -14.08 2.95 -26.96
CA LYS A 2 -14.32 2.78 -25.52
C LYS A 2 -12.94 2.71 -24.85
N THR A 3 -12.47 3.82 -24.28
CA THR A 3 -11.29 3.83 -23.43
C THR A 3 -11.59 2.94 -22.24
N SER A 4 -11.13 1.69 -22.27
CA SER A 4 -11.31 0.77 -21.16
C SER A 4 -10.53 1.32 -19.97
N ARG A 5 -11.13 1.29 -18.79
CA ARG A 5 -10.44 1.70 -17.57
C ARG A 5 -9.18 0.83 -17.43
N PRO A 6 -8.00 1.40 -17.14
CA PRO A 6 -6.80 0.62 -16.91
C PRO A 6 -7.03 -0.38 -15.78
N ARG A 7 -6.26 -1.47 -15.75
CA ARG A 7 -6.41 -2.51 -14.72
C ARG A 7 -6.10 -1.93 -13.34
N ARG A 8 -6.90 -2.34 -12.34
CA ARG A 8 -6.66 -2.00 -10.94
C ARG A 8 -5.31 -2.54 -10.48
N PRO A 9 -4.52 -1.78 -9.70
CA PRO A 9 -3.29 -2.31 -9.10
C PRO A 9 -3.59 -3.51 -8.20
N ASN A 10 -2.79 -4.58 -8.36
CA ASN A 10 -2.95 -5.85 -7.65
C ASN A 10 -1.94 -5.98 -6.51
N GLY A 11 -2.24 -6.87 -5.55
CA GLY A 11 -1.36 -7.16 -4.40
C GLY A 11 -1.68 -6.33 -3.17
N ARG A 12 -0.84 -6.45 -2.13
CA ARG A 12 -0.94 -5.65 -0.91
C ARG A 12 -0.13 -4.36 -1.09
N TRP A 13 -0.74 -3.24 -0.74
CA TRP A 13 -0.15 -1.92 -0.84
C TRP A 13 -0.29 -1.20 0.50
N VAL A 14 0.67 -0.32 0.79
CA VAL A 14 0.70 0.50 1.99
C VAL A 14 1.06 1.93 1.62
N TYR A 15 0.43 2.88 2.30
CA TYR A 15 0.75 4.29 2.22
C TYR A 15 1.38 4.70 3.54
N TYR A 16 2.62 5.19 3.50
CA TYR A 16 3.29 5.61 4.72
C TYR A 16 3.06 7.09 4.98
N ILE A 17 2.67 7.41 6.21
CA ILE A 17 2.44 8.78 6.64
C ILE A 17 3.29 9.03 7.87
N LEU A 18 4.06 10.11 7.87
CA LEU A 18 4.74 10.57 9.07
C LEU A 18 3.75 11.41 9.89
N TYR A 19 3.37 10.94 11.07
CA TYR A 19 2.44 11.61 11.97
C TYR A 19 2.91 11.44 13.42
N ASP A 20 3.03 12.55 14.15
CA ASP A 20 3.59 12.63 15.51
C ASP A 20 4.95 11.91 15.66
N GLY A 21 5.83 12.09 14.67
CA GLY A 21 7.17 11.49 14.65
C GLY A 21 7.20 9.98 14.38
N ILE A 22 6.03 9.36 14.13
CA ILE A 22 5.90 7.93 13.85
C ILE A 22 5.55 7.74 12.38
N LEU A 23 6.20 6.76 11.73
CA LEU A 23 5.84 6.35 10.39
C LEU A 23 4.70 5.34 10.44
N TRP A 24 3.50 5.78 10.08
CA TRP A 24 2.29 4.97 10.10
C TRP A 24 2.13 4.18 8.80
N PRO A 25 2.02 2.83 8.87
CA PRO A 25 1.65 2.02 7.74
C PRO A 25 0.12 2.02 7.55
N CYS A 26 -0.38 2.73 6.54
CA CYS A 26 -1.81 2.74 6.23
C CYS A 26 -2.10 1.76 5.07
N PRO A 27 -2.80 0.63 5.30
CA PRO A 27 -3.15 -0.31 4.23
C PRO A 27 -3.98 0.38 3.14
N VAL A 28 -3.61 0.14 1.88
CA VAL A 28 -4.24 0.79 0.73
C VAL A 28 -5.31 -0.10 0.11
N ARG A 29 -6.46 0.51 -0.16
CA ARG A 29 -7.48 0.02 -1.07
C ARG A 29 -7.47 0.88 -2.33
N TRP A 30 -7.54 0.27 -3.50
CA TRP A 30 -7.56 1.00 -4.76
C TRP A 30 -9.00 1.25 -5.22
N GLU A 31 -9.34 2.53 -5.42
CA GLU A 31 -10.67 2.96 -5.89
C GLU A 31 -10.54 3.81 -7.15
N TRP A 32 -11.50 3.68 -8.08
CA TRP A 32 -11.47 4.40 -9.35
C TRP A 32 -12.10 5.78 -9.17
N GLU A 33 -11.33 6.83 -9.39
CA GLU A 33 -11.85 8.20 -9.35
C GLU A 33 -11.98 8.75 -10.76
N SER A 34 -13.21 9.08 -11.14
CA SER A 34 -13.53 9.50 -12.51
C SER A 34 -13.04 10.92 -12.79
N GLY A 35 -13.00 11.79 -11.77
CA GLY A 35 -12.47 13.15 -11.90
C GLY A 35 -10.97 13.21 -12.22
N PHE A 36 -10.20 12.22 -11.73
CA PHE A 36 -8.76 12.09 -12.02
C PHE A 36 -8.47 11.07 -13.13
N GLY A 37 -9.47 10.32 -13.59
CA GLY A 37 -9.32 9.29 -14.61
C GLY A 37 -8.34 8.17 -14.21
N GLY A 38 -8.28 7.83 -12.92
CA GLY A 38 -7.23 6.96 -12.38
C GLY A 38 -7.64 6.15 -11.16
N TRP A 39 -6.84 5.13 -10.85
CA TRP A 39 -6.94 4.41 -9.59
C TRP A 39 -6.20 5.19 -8.49
N LEU A 40 -6.92 5.55 -7.43
CA LEU A 40 -6.36 6.24 -6.28
C LEU A 40 -6.22 5.30 -5.08
N PRO A 41 -5.14 5.43 -4.31
CA PRO A 41 -4.98 4.71 -3.06
C PRO A 41 -5.83 5.36 -1.96
N PHE A 42 -6.91 4.70 -1.55
CA PHE A 42 -7.69 5.04 -0.37
C PHE A 42 -7.12 4.32 0.85
N TYR A 43 -6.91 5.06 1.93
CA TYR A 43 -6.42 4.51 3.20
C TYR A 43 -7.06 5.24 4.38
N PHE A 44 -7.02 4.60 5.56
CA PHE A 44 -7.44 5.20 6.81
C PHE A 44 -6.24 5.86 7.49
N SER A 45 -6.32 7.17 7.73
CA SER A 45 -5.24 7.99 8.26
C SER A 45 -5.08 7.82 9.78
N PRO A 46 -3.93 8.25 10.35
CA PRO A 46 -3.74 8.36 11.79
C PRO A 46 -4.71 9.33 12.48
N THR A 47 -5.35 10.23 11.71
CA THR A 47 -6.39 11.15 12.17
C THR A 47 -7.80 10.52 12.18
N PHE A 48 -7.91 9.22 11.91
CA PHE A 48 -9.17 8.47 11.84
C PHE A 48 -10.10 8.87 10.67
N GLU A 49 -9.52 9.26 9.55
CA GLU A 49 -10.27 9.69 8.36
C GLU A 49 -9.91 8.83 7.15
N PHE A 50 -10.83 8.71 6.19
CA PHE A 50 -10.53 8.09 4.90
C PHE A 50 -10.02 9.14 3.92
N VAL A 51 -8.81 8.90 3.40
CA VAL A 51 -8.12 9.86 2.54
C VAL A 51 -7.69 9.18 1.24
N ALA A 52 -7.84 9.89 0.13
CA ALA A 52 -7.26 9.53 -1.16
C ALA A 52 -5.83 10.08 -1.24
N GLY A 53 -4.84 9.20 -1.40
CA GLY A 53 -3.44 9.58 -1.52
C GLY A 53 -2.97 9.77 -2.96
N ASP A 54 -1.75 10.29 -3.10
CA ASP A 54 -1.02 10.27 -4.36
C ASP A 54 -0.62 8.81 -4.73
N PRO A 55 -1.07 8.26 -5.88
CA PRO A 55 -0.69 6.91 -6.33
C PRO A 55 0.81 6.64 -6.37
N ARG A 56 1.64 7.67 -6.60
CA ARG A 56 3.11 7.55 -6.69
C ARG A 56 3.78 7.28 -5.34
N LYS A 57 3.10 7.57 -4.23
CA LYS A 57 3.60 7.38 -2.87
C LYS A 57 3.11 6.07 -2.23
N ALA A 58 2.24 5.32 -2.91
CA ALA A 58 1.84 3.99 -2.46
C ALA A 58 2.95 2.97 -2.74
N TYR A 59 3.29 2.18 -1.73
CA TYR A 59 4.32 1.15 -1.81
C TYR A 59 3.71 -0.24 -1.89
N ARG A 60 4.15 -1.05 -2.86
CA ARG A 60 3.73 -2.44 -2.97
C ARG A 60 4.53 -3.28 -1.97
N ILE A 61 3.84 -3.98 -1.10
CA ILE A 61 4.47 -4.96 -0.22
C ILE A 61 4.86 -6.15 -1.10
N ALA A 62 6.16 -6.33 -1.33
CA ALA A 62 6.67 -7.53 -1.96
C ALA A 62 6.25 -8.74 -1.12
N ARG A 63 5.87 -9.85 -1.76
CA ARG A 63 5.75 -11.12 -1.05
C ARG A 63 7.16 -11.52 -0.65
N SER A 64 7.59 -11.13 0.55
CA SER A 64 8.82 -11.66 1.13
C SER A 64 8.67 -13.17 1.24
N SER A 65 9.65 -13.91 0.71
CA SER A 65 9.89 -15.33 0.97
C SER A 65 10.27 -15.55 2.44
N ALA A 66 9.46 -15.07 3.38
CA ALA A 66 9.68 -15.10 4.82
C ALA A 66 9.72 -16.53 5.41
N ARG A 67 9.73 -17.56 4.56
CA ARG A 67 10.13 -18.92 4.95
C ARG A 67 11.65 -19.07 5.12
N ASN A 68 12.49 -18.20 4.54
CA ASN A 68 13.94 -18.41 4.52
C ASN A 68 14.72 -17.78 5.69
N VAL A 69 14.10 -16.97 6.55
CA VAL A 69 14.81 -16.28 7.65
C VAL A 69 14.81 -17.11 8.96
N ARG A 70 13.98 -18.14 9.08
CA ARG A 70 13.91 -18.99 10.29
C ARG A 70 14.94 -20.12 10.35
N GLN A 71 15.82 -20.27 9.35
CA GLN A 71 16.71 -21.44 9.27
C GLN A 71 18.14 -21.17 9.77
N THR A 72 18.52 -19.94 10.11
CA THR A 72 19.90 -19.59 10.51
C THR A 72 20.11 -19.30 12.00
N ASP A 73 19.08 -19.45 12.86
CA ASP A 73 19.19 -19.22 14.31
C ASP A 73 19.33 -20.53 15.11
N GLY A 74 19.99 -21.54 14.55
CA GLY A 74 20.08 -22.88 15.13
C GLY A 74 21.48 -23.46 15.31
N GLU A 75 22.55 -22.68 15.17
CA GLU A 75 23.93 -23.19 15.17
C GLU A 75 24.82 -22.53 16.24
N TYR A 76 24.31 -22.40 17.46
CA TYR A 76 25.14 -22.28 18.67
C TYR A 76 24.33 -22.79 19.87
N ALA A 77 24.34 -24.11 20.08
CA ALA A 77 23.89 -24.77 21.30
C ALA A 77 24.94 -25.80 21.72
#